data_AF-A0A376FG26-F1
#
_entry.id   AF-A0A376FG26-F1
#
_cell.length_a   1.000
_cell.length_b   1.000
_cell.length_c   1.000
_cell.angle_alpha   90.00
_cell.angle_beta   90.00
_cell.angle_gamma   90.00
#
_symmetry.space_group_name_H-M   'P 1'
#
loop_
_entity.id
_entity.type
_entity.pdbx_description
1 polymer ?
#
loop_
_entity_poly.entity_id
_entity_poly.type
_entity_poly.pdbx_seq_one_letter_code
_entity_poly.pdbx_strand_id
1 'polypeptide(L)'
;MPTTSSPLKNLVLDIDHNDAVVVIHTSPGAAQLIARMLDSLGKTEGILGTIAGDDTIFTTPASGFSVKDLHEAILVLFEQEL
;
A
#
# COMPACT_ATOMS: atom_id res chain seq x y z
N MET A 1 -9.35 -3.99 -26.62
CA MET A 1 -9.24 -5.15 -25.71
C MET A 1 -9.66 -4.68 -24.33
N PRO A 2 -10.44 -5.44 -23.55
CA PRO A 2 -10.75 -5.04 -22.20
C PRO A 2 -9.44 -5.09 -21.41
N THR A 3 -8.93 -3.94 -21.01
CA THR A 3 -7.80 -3.85 -20.10
C THR A 3 -8.30 -4.35 -18.76
N THR A 4 -7.83 -5.52 -18.34
CA THR A 4 -8.06 -6.05 -17.00
C THR A 4 -7.35 -5.13 -16.01
N SER A 5 -8.00 -4.04 -15.61
CA SER A 5 -7.70 -3.34 -14.38
C SER A 5 -7.70 -4.41 -13.28
N SER A 6 -6.55 -4.63 -12.64
CA SER A 6 -6.42 -5.68 -11.63
C SER A 6 -7.51 -5.48 -10.57
N PRO A 7 -8.41 -6.46 -10.29
CA PRO A 7 -9.57 -6.28 -9.40
C PRO A 7 -9.21 -5.72 -8.02
N LEU A 8 -7.96 -5.92 -7.61
CA LEU A 8 -7.39 -5.54 -6.33
C LEU A 8 -7.22 -4.03 -6.17
N LYS A 9 -6.97 -3.27 -7.24
CA LYS A 9 -6.83 -1.81 -7.12
C LYS A 9 -8.14 -1.13 -6.73
N ASN A 10 -9.27 -1.71 -7.14
CA ASN A 10 -10.59 -1.21 -6.79
C ASN A 10 -10.92 -1.42 -5.30
N LEU A 11 -10.14 -2.25 -4.61
CA LEU A 11 -10.28 -2.45 -3.17
C LEU A 11 -9.51 -1.39 -2.39
N VAL A 12 -8.59 -0.64 -3.00
CA VAL A 12 -7.91 0.48 -2.38
C VAL A 12 -8.72 1.75 -2.64
N LEU A 13 -9.08 2.45 -1.57
CA LEU A 13 -9.93 3.63 -1.62
C LEU A 13 -9.13 4.91 -1.50
N ASP A 14 -8.07 4.89 -0.69
CA ASP A 14 -7.24 6.05 -0.37
C ASP A 14 -5.87 5.61 0.15
N ILE A 15 -4.85 6.41 -0.14
CA ILE A 15 -3.46 6.19 0.29
C ILE A 15 -2.85 7.54 0.70
N ASP A 16 -2.58 7.71 1.98
CA ASP A 16 -1.99 8.93 2.52
C ASP A 16 -0.85 8.60 3.49
N HIS A 17 -0.10 9.61 3.93
CA HIS A 17 1.03 9.40 4.82
C HIS A 17 1.28 10.58 5.76
N ASN A 18 2.00 10.30 6.83
CA ASN A 18 2.61 11.31 7.69
C ASN A 18 4.14 11.14 7.69
N ASP A 19 4.82 11.75 8.67
CA ASP A 19 6.27 11.69 8.77
C ASP A 19 6.84 10.30 9.13
N ALA A 20 6.00 9.33 9.49
CA ALA A 20 6.42 8.01 9.98
C ALA A 20 5.81 6.82 9.23
N VAL A 21 4.58 6.92 8.74
CA VAL A 21 3.82 5.79 8.17
C VAL A 21 3.02 6.20 6.94
N VAL A 22 2.82 5.24 6.04
CA VAL A 22 1.79 5.29 5.00
C VAL A 22 0.56 4.53 5.52
N VAL A 23 -0.60 5.15 5.36
CA VAL A 23 -1.91 4.59 5.70
C VAL A 23 -2.68 4.31 4.41
N ILE A 24 -3.23 3.11 4.30
CA ILE A 24 -4.04 2.69 3.14
C ILE A 24 -5.43 2.35 3.66
N HIS A 25 -6.45 3.00 3.12
CA HIS A 25 -7.84 2.64 3.34
C HIS A 25 -8.31 1.71 2.22
N THR A 26 -9.02 0.66 2.59
CA THR A 26 -9.53 -0.35 1.68
C THR A 26 -11.05 -0.51 1.81
N SER A 27 -11.64 -1.24 0.87
CA SER A 27 -12.98 -1.79 1.06
C SER A 27 -13.03 -2.67 2.33
N PRO A 28 -14.18 -2.77 3.01
CA PRO A 28 -14.33 -3.59 4.22
C PRO A 28 -13.85 -5.04 4.01
N GLY A 29 -13.08 -5.55 4.97
CA GLY A 29 -12.49 -6.89 4.93
C GLY A 29 -11.36 -7.11 3.91
N ALA A 30 -10.93 -6.10 3.15
CA ALA A 30 -9.90 -6.24 2.12
C ALA A 30 -8.47 -5.96 2.63
N ALA A 31 -8.30 -5.33 3.80
CA ALA A 31 -7.00 -4.85 4.27
C ALA A 31 -5.94 -5.97 4.36
N GLN A 32 -6.33 -7.14 4.87
CA GLN A 32 -5.42 -8.30 5.00
C GLN A 32 -4.92 -8.82 3.64
N LEU A 33 -5.78 -8.80 2.61
CA LEU A 33 -5.39 -9.23 1.27
C LEU A 33 -4.35 -8.28 0.67
N ILE A 34 -4.60 -6.98 0.79
CA ILE A 34 -3.72 -5.92 0.31
C ILE A 34 -2.39 -5.94 1.07
N ALA A 35 -2.40 -6.10 2.40
CA ALA A 35 -1.18 -6.20 3.19
C ALA A 35 -0.33 -7.41 2.80
N ARG A 36 -0.94 -8.55 2.47
CA ARG A 36 -0.18 -9.72 2.00
C ARG A 36 0.49 -9.49 0.64
N MET A 37 -0.08 -8.62 -0.20
CA MET A 37 0.58 -8.18 -1.43
C MET A 37 1.76 -7.26 -1.13
N LEU A 38 1.59 -6.30 -0.22
CA LEU A 38 2.68 -5.41 0.23
C LEU A 38 3.86 -6.20 0.82
N ASP A 39 3.58 -7.21 1.64
CA ASP A 39 4.61 -8.06 2.23
C ASP A 39 5.41 -8.85 1.18
N SER A 40 4.82 -9.11 -0.01
CA SER A 40 5.51 -9.80 -1.11
C SER A 40 6.53 -8.93 -1.84
N LEU A 41 6.43 -7.59 -1.73
CA LEU A 41 7.41 -6.64 -2.25
C LEU A 41 8.66 -6.56 -1.35
N GLY A 42 8.47 -6.75 -0.05
CA GLY A 42 9.54 -6.88 0.93
C GLY A 42 10.41 -5.62 1.10
N LYS A 43 11.57 -5.81 1.74
CA LYS A 43 12.47 -4.71 2.15
C LYS A 43 13.17 -4.02 0.99
N THR A 44 13.27 -4.67 -0.17
CA THR A 44 13.94 -4.12 -1.36
C THR A 44 13.18 -2.95 -1.97
N GLU A 45 11.85 -2.94 -1.80
CA GLU A 45 10.96 -1.86 -2.24
C GLU A 45 10.69 -0.83 -1.13
N GLY A 46 11.50 -0.85 -0.06
CA GLY A 46 11.42 0.14 1.01
C GLY A 46 10.40 -0.14 2.10
N ILE A 47 9.76 -1.32 2.18
CA ILE A 47 8.84 -1.68 3.27
C ILE A 47 9.61 -2.31 4.43
N LEU A 48 9.56 -1.71 5.63
CA LEU A 48 10.08 -2.34 6.86
C LEU A 48 9.10 -3.36 7.43
N GLY A 49 7.81 -3.04 7.40
CA GLY A 49 6.74 -3.88 7.92
C GLY A 49 5.36 -3.25 7.75
N THR A 50 4.35 -4.13 7.80
CA THR A 50 2.94 -3.83 7.54
C THR A 50 2.06 -4.36 8.67
N ILE A 51 1.03 -3.63 9.07
CA ILE A 51 -0.04 -4.09 9.98
C ILE A 51 -1.38 -3.79 9.31
N ALA A 52 -2.22 -4.81 9.15
CA ALA A 52 -3.57 -4.66 8.61
C ALA A 52 -4.65 -4.89 9.68
N GLY A 53 -5.62 -3.99 9.72
CA GLY A 53 -6.91 -4.17 10.37
C GLY A 53 -7.93 -4.82 9.43
N ASP A 54 -9.16 -4.34 9.46
CA ASP A 54 -10.24 -4.78 8.57
C ASP A 54 -10.26 -4.01 7.23
N ASP A 55 -10.19 -2.68 7.33
CA ASP A 55 -10.30 -1.74 6.20
C ASP A 55 -9.14 -0.73 6.17
N THR A 56 -8.15 -0.88 7.03
CA THR A 56 -7.06 0.07 7.20
C THR A 56 -5.73 -0.65 7.38
N ILE A 57 -4.69 -0.18 6.70
CA ILE A 57 -3.34 -0.77 6.73
C ILE A 57 -2.32 0.32 7.07
N PHE A 58 -1.40 0.01 7.97
CA PHE A 58 -0.25 0.86 8.29
C PHE A 58 1.01 0.18 7.75
N THR A 59 1.82 0.93 7.01
CA THR A 59 3.13 0.46 6.54
C THR A 59 4.20 1.52 6.78
N THR A 60 5.39 1.07 7.17
CA THR A 60 6.51 1.93 7.56
C THR A 60 7.71 1.70 6.64
N PRO A 61 8.48 2.74 6.30
CA PRO A 61 9.64 2.59 5.44
C PRO A 61 10.79 1.85 6.13
N ALA A 62 11.56 1.12 5.33
CA ALA A 62 12.85 0.56 5.69
C ALA A 62 13.90 1.66 5.86
N SER A 63 14.94 1.36 6.64
CA SER A 63 16.05 2.28 6.83
C SER A 63 16.66 2.68 5.48
N GLY A 64 16.80 3.99 5.25
CA GLY A 64 17.31 4.54 3.99
C GLY A 64 16.23 4.92 2.98
N PHE A 65 14.95 4.68 3.29
CA PHE A 65 13.81 5.16 2.50
C PHE A 65 13.04 6.21 3.31
N SER A 66 12.57 7.25 2.64
CA SER A 66 11.61 8.17 3.24
C SER A 66 10.19 7.61 3.17
N VAL A 67 9.30 8.11 4.03
CA VAL A 67 7.87 7.74 3.94
C VAL A 67 7.28 8.17 2.59
N LYS A 68 7.78 9.27 2.03
CA LYS A 68 7.37 9.75 0.71
C LYS A 68 7.78 8.77 -0.41
N ASP A 69 9.00 8.23 -0.37
CA ASP A 69 9.44 7.22 -1.35
C ASP A 69 8.55 5.98 -1.30
N LEU A 70 8.21 5.55 -0.07
CA LEU A 70 7.31 4.42 0.14
C LEU A 70 5.88 4.73 -0.36
N HIS A 71 5.37 5.94 -0.08
CA HIS A 71 4.06 6.39 -0.55
C HIS A 71 3.98 6.37 -2.08
N GLU A 72 4.96 6.95 -2.76
CA GLU A 72 5.04 6.96 -4.22
C GLU A 72 5.11 5.54 -4.81
N ALA A 73 5.93 4.66 -4.21
CA ALA A 73 6.01 3.25 -4.64
C ALA A 73 4.66 2.52 -4.52
N ILE A 74 3.92 2.77 -3.43
CA ILE A 74 2.60 2.17 -3.19
C ILE A 74 1.55 2.74 -4.17
N LEU A 75 1.58 4.04 -4.48
CA LEU A 75 0.69 4.64 -5.49
C LEU A 75 0.89 3.99 -6.86
N VAL A 76 2.16 3.80 -7.27
CA VAL A 76 2.51 3.13 -8.53
C VAL A 76 2.02 1.68 -8.53
N LEU A 77 2.20 0.94 -7.43
CA LEU A 77 1.75 -0.44 -7.30
C LEU A 77 0.24 -0.61 -7.52
N PHE A 78 -0.56 0.29 -6.93
CA PHE A 78 -2.01 0.23 -7.00
C PHE A 78 -2.62 1.09 -8.10
N GLU A 79 -1.80 1.63 -9.02
CA GLU A 79 -2.24 2.49 -10.12
C GLU A 79 -3.15 3.64 -9.64
N GLN A 80 -2.85 4.23 -8.49
CA GLN A 80 -3.58 5.38 -7.94
C GLN A 80 -3.09 6.67 -8.61
N GLU A 81 -4.01 7.61 -8.85
CA GLU A 81 -3.63 8.94 -9.36
C GLU A 81 -2.87 9.72 -8.27
N LEU A 82 -1.85 10.48 -8.69
CA LEU A 82 -0.99 11.32 -7.85
C LEU A 82 -1.69 12.60 -7.36
#